data_AF-A0A2D6LBC8-F1
#
_entry.id   AF-A0A2D6LBC8-F1
#
_cell.length_a   1.000
_cell.length_b   1.000
_cell.length_c   1.000
_cell.angle_alpha   90.00
_cell.angle_beta   90.00
_cell.angle_gamma   90.00
#
_symmetry.space_group_name_H-M   'P 1'
#
loop_
_entity.id
_entity.type
_entity.pdbx_description
1 polymer ?
#
loop_
_entity_poly.entity_id
_entity_poly.type
_entity_poly.pdbx_seq_one_letter_code
_entity_poly.pdbx_strand_id
1 'polypeptide(L)'
;MGVLQSSKVVKARALLEKSHVDLEQFSLGNLVGRITELSAAPSAPVLSFISLIIREAQAHEEPVVWISACESVFFPPDFDANGVDLDALPVVWAPDLKTAVRAAEHVLRSNAFGLVVLDLHPHAIIDQGRLGKLARFADLHRVAFLFIAQQEKAVSFSLGSIISLRFHSYRSALGENAFQCVLEACKDKKTAPGWEFSERFYGPDGLC
;
A
#
# COMPACT_ATOMS: atom_id res chain seq x y z
N MET A 1 7.35 -26.41 -36.10
CA MET A 1 7.22 -25.01 -36.60
C MET A 1 6.41 -24.22 -35.59
N GLY A 2 7.08 -23.50 -34.68
CA GLY A 2 6.43 -22.68 -33.65
C GLY A 2 6.14 -21.28 -34.17
N VAL A 3 4.89 -20.86 -34.09
CA VAL A 3 4.45 -19.49 -34.43
C VAL A 3 4.88 -18.58 -33.28
N LEU A 4 5.81 -17.66 -33.56
CA LEU A 4 6.14 -16.55 -32.67
C LEU A 4 4.88 -15.69 -32.46
N GLN A 5 4.39 -15.62 -31.22
CA GLN A 5 3.36 -14.66 -30.84
C GLN A 5 3.91 -13.24 -31.05
N SER A 6 3.38 -12.55 -32.05
CA SER A 6 3.70 -11.16 -32.34
C SER A 6 3.22 -10.27 -31.19
N SER A 7 4.16 -9.61 -30.51
CA SER A 7 3.88 -8.50 -29.60
C SER A 7 3.21 -7.38 -30.39
N LYS A 8 1.91 -7.16 -30.18
CA LYS A 8 1.18 -6.07 -30.83
C LYS A 8 1.83 -4.74 -30.48
N VAL A 9 2.34 -4.03 -31.49
CA VAL A 9 2.83 -2.65 -31.36
C VAL A 9 1.66 -1.76 -30.96
N VAL A 10 1.73 -1.16 -29.78
CA VAL A 10 0.73 -0.21 -29.26
C VAL A 10 1.24 1.22 -29.48
N LYS A 11 0.34 2.16 -29.80
CA LYS A 11 0.70 3.57 -29.96
C LYS A 11 1.22 4.14 -28.63
N ALA A 12 2.31 4.90 -28.66
CA ALA A 12 2.92 5.53 -27.47
C ALA A 12 1.91 6.34 -26.63
N ARG A 13 0.95 7.00 -27.28
CA ARG A 13 -0.13 7.73 -26.60
C ARG A 13 -1.03 6.84 -25.73
N ALA A 14 -1.34 5.62 -26.17
CA ALA A 14 -2.15 4.69 -25.38
C ALA A 14 -1.37 4.11 -24.19
N LEU A 15 -0.03 4.07 -24.27
CA LEU A 15 0.82 3.76 -23.12
C LEU A 15 0.82 4.92 -22.12
N LEU A 16 0.97 6.15 -22.59
CA LEU A 16 0.94 7.36 -21.75
C LEU A 16 -0.43 7.58 -21.08
N GLU A 17 -1.53 7.36 -21.81
CA GLU A 17 -2.90 7.45 -21.26
C GLU A 17 -3.14 6.37 -20.20
N LYS A 18 -2.61 5.15 -20.39
CA LYS A 18 -2.68 4.09 -19.38
C LYS A 18 -1.82 4.45 -18.15
N SER A 19 -0.59 4.92 -18.34
CA SER A 19 0.31 5.34 -17.26
C SER A 19 -0.23 6.50 -16.43
N HIS A 20 -0.90 7.48 -17.04
CA HIS A 20 -1.45 8.63 -16.33
C HIS A 20 -2.68 8.26 -15.48
N VAL A 21 -3.54 7.38 -16.01
CA VAL A 21 -4.72 6.87 -15.28
C VAL A 21 -4.32 5.94 -14.12
N ASP A 22 -3.31 5.08 -14.33
CA ASP A 22 -2.81 4.17 -13.30
C ASP A 22 -2.20 4.97 -12.12
N LEU A 23 -1.43 6.03 -12.39
CA LEU A 23 -0.84 6.91 -11.37
C LEU A 23 -1.89 7.73 -10.61
N GLU A 24 -2.97 8.17 -11.25
CA GLU A 24 -4.04 8.92 -10.56
C GLU A 24 -4.80 8.03 -9.55
N GLN A 25 -4.93 6.73 -9.83
CA GLN A 25 -5.72 5.81 -9.03
C GLN A 25 -4.99 5.32 -7.77
N PHE A 26 -3.69 4.99 -7.86
CA PHE A 26 -2.87 4.67 -6.70
C PHE A 26 -1.93 5.84 -6.38
N SER A 27 -2.52 6.91 -5.84
CA SER A 27 -1.84 8.14 -5.42
C SER A 27 -2.24 8.52 -4.00
N LEU A 28 -1.39 9.29 -3.32
CA LEU A 28 -1.70 9.90 -2.02
C LEU A 28 -3.04 10.64 -2.11
N GLY A 29 -3.25 11.45 -3.15
CA GLY A 29 -4.47 12.22 -3.38
C GLY A 29 -5.75 11.36 -3.36
N ASN A 30 -5.71 10.16 -3.96
CA ASN A 30 -6.86 9.25 -3.92
C ASN A 30 -7.02 8.59 -2.55
N LEU A 31 -5.92 8.37 -1.81
CA LEU A 31 -5.91 7.75 -0.48
C LEU A 31 -6.30 8.70 0.65
N VAL A 32 -6.13 10.01 0.48
CA VAL A 32 -6.43 11.00 1.53
C VAL A 32 -7.89 10.93 1.99
N GLY A 33 -8.09 10.85 3.30
CA GLY A 33 -9.40 10.75 3.94
C GLY A 33 -9.98 9.34 3.93
N ARG A 34 -9.18 8.34 3.60
CA ARG A 34 -9.61 6.95 3.47
C ARG A 34 -8.86 6.09 4.45
N ILE A 35 -9.55 5.07 4.95
CA ILE A 35 -8.90 3.86 5.40
C ILE A 35 -8.84 2.87 4.23
N THR A 36 -7.63 2.37 3.99
CA THR A 36 -7.27 1.50 2.87
C THR A 36 -6.55 0.27 3.41
N GLU A 37 -6.87 -0.89 2.87
CA GLU A 37 -6.22 -2.15 3.21
C GLU A 37 -5.40 -2.62 2.00
N LEU A 38 -4.08 -2.77 2.19
CA LEU A 38 -3.20 -3.45 1.26
C LEU A 38 -2.93 -4.85 1.80
N SER A 39 -3.49 -5.84 1.11
CA SER A 39 -3.35 -7.24 1.48
C SER A 39 -2.54 -8.00 0.45
N ALA A 40 -1.79 -9.00 0.89
CA ALA A 40 -1.15 -9.94 -0.04
C ALA A 40 -0.68 -11.24 0.61
N ALA A 41 -0.39 -12.21 -0.25
CA ALA A 41 0.23 -13.46 0.15
C ALA A 41 1.66 -13.23 0.68
N PRO A 42 2.24 -14.19 1.42
CA PRO A 42 3.67 -14.13 1.80
C PRO A 42 4.55 -13.87 0.56
N SER A 43 5.56 -13.01 0.70
CA SER A 43 6.51 -12.64 -0.35
C SER A 43 5.94 -11.83 -1.53
N ALA A 44 4.74 -11.27 -1.38
CA ALA A 44 4.17 -10.35 -2.34
C ALA A 44 4.69 -8.90 -2.14
N PRO A 45 4.68 -8.06 -3.19
CA PRO A 45 5.41 -6.79 -3.23
C PRO A 45 4.67 -5.62 -2.55
N VAL A 46 3.98 -5.87 -1.43
CA VAL A 46 3.21 -4.81 -0.73
C VAL A 46 4.12 -3.68 -0.27
N LEU A 47 5.28 -4.01 0.31
CA LEU A 47 6.24 -3.03 0.80
C LEU A 47 6.77 -2.12 -0.31
N SER A 48 6.91 -2.65 -1.53
CA SER A 48 7.31 -1.87 -2.70
C SER A 48 6.25 -0.85 -3.11
N PHE A 49 4.96 -1.14 -2.95
CA PHE A 49 3.91 -0.15 -3.20
C PHE A 49 3.76 0.86 -2.07
N ILE A 50 3.96 0.42 -0.83
CA ILE A 50 3.94 1.33 0.33
C ILE A 50 5.08 2.34 0.22
N SER A 51 6.29 1.94 -0.20
CA SER A 51 7.41 2.87 -0.37
C SER A 51 7.11 3.97 -1.39
N LEU A 52 6.39 3.67 -2.48
CA LEU A 52 5.95 4.68 -3.46
C LEU A 52 5.06 5.76 -2.83
N ILE A 53 4.06 5.35 -2.04
CA ILE A 53 3.12 6.27 -1.40
C ILE A 53 3.79 7.06 -0.26
N ILE A 54 4.73 6.44 0.47
CA ILE A 54 5.53 7.16 1.46
C ILE A 54 6.40 8.21 0.78
N ARG A 55 7.09 7.85 -0.31
CA ARG A 55 7.88 8.79 -1.10
C ARG A 55 7.03 9.93 -1.64
N GLU A 56 5.83 9.64 -2.15
CA GLU A 56 4.89 10.66 -2.63
C GLU A 56 4.51 11.62 -1.48
N ALA A 57 4.13 11.10 -0.30
CA ALA A 57 3.82 11.92 0.87
C ALA A 57 5.00 12.82 1.28
N GLN A 58 6.21 12.27 1.36
CA GLN A 58 7.40 13.04 1.69
C GLN A 58 7.72 14.12 0.63
N ALA A 59 7.52 13.82 -0.65
CA ALA A 59 7.66 14.80 -1.73
C ALA A 59 6.64 15.95 -1.66
N HIS A 60 5.49 15.71 -1.01
CA HIS A 60 4.49 16.71 -0.69
C HIS A 60 4.69 17.38 0.68
N GLU A 61 5.83 17.14 1.35
CA GLU A 61 6.13 17.62 2.69
C GLU A 61 5.12 17.14 3.76
N GLU A 62 4.40 16.05 3.47
CA GLU A 62 3.44 15.45 4.38
C GLU A 62 4.13 14.48 5.33
N PRO A 63 4.08 14.70 6.66
CA PRO A 63 4.73 13.79 7.61
C PRO A 63 4.09 12.40 7.56
N VAL A 64 4.94 11.38 7.63
CA VAL A 64 4.55 9.97 7.57
C VAL A 64 4.91 9.28 8.88
N VAL A 65 4.07 8.36 9.35
CA VAL A 65 4.46 7.45 10.45
C VAL A 65 4.11 6.02 10.12
N TRP A 66 5.06 5.13 10.39
CA TRP A 66 4.86 3.69 10.39
C TRP A 66 4.59 3.20 11.81
N ILE A 67 3.49 2.49 12.03
CA ILE A 67 3.16 1.86 13.29
C ILE A 67 3.09 0.36 13.05
N SER A 68 3.93 -0.41 13.72
CA SER A 68 3.97 -1.86 13.57
C SER A 68 3.43 -2.58 14.79
N ALA A 69 2.54 -3.54 14.54
CA ALA A 69 2.14 -4.58 15.50
C ALA A 69 2.83 -5.92 15.20
N CYS A 70 3.86 -5.92 14.35
CA CYS A 70 4.63 -7.09 13.90
C CYS A 70 6.02 -7.11 14.54
N GLU A 71 6.67 -8.28 14.56
CA GLU A 71 8.06 -8.44 15.04
C GLU A 71 9.11 -7.93 14.04
N SER A 72 8.71 -7.69 12.79
CA SER A 72 9.54 -7.13 11.73
C SER A 72 8.80 -6.01 11.01
N VAL A 73 9.56 -5.06 10.48
CA VAL A 73 9.07 -4.01 9.57
C VAL A 73 9.73 -4.17 8.21
N PHE A 74 9.70 -3.12 7.38
CA PHE A 74 10.45 -3.07 6.13
C PHE A 74 11.97 -3.14 6.34
N PHE A 75 12.70 -3.60 5.32
CA PHE A 75 14.16 -3.51 5.29
C PHE A 75 14.56 -2.09 4.88
N PRO A 76 15.23 -1.29 5.74
CA PRO A 76 15.46 0.13 5.46
C PRO A 76 16.21 0.43 4.15
N PRO A 77 17.27 -0.32 3.78
CA PRO A 77 17.95 -0.08 2.50
C PRO A 77 17.05 -0.20 1.27
N ASP A 78 16.03 -1.06 1.30
CA ASP A 78 15.07 -1.16 0.18
C ASP A 78 14.17 0.08 0.10
N PHE A 79 13.86 0.71 1.22
CA PHE A 79 13.07 1.94 1.26
C PHE A 79 13.90 3.14 0.80
N ASP A 80 15.14 3.26 1.28
CA ASP A 80 16.11 4.27 0.84
C ASP A 80 16.36 4.18 -0.67
N ALA A 81 16.60 2.98 -1.20
CA ALA A 81 16.78 2.74 -2.63
C ALA A 81 15.55 3.11 -3.47
N ASN A 82 14.34 3.07 -2.87
CA ASN A 82 13.11 3.52 -3.51
C ASN A 82 12.85 5.03 -3.35
N GLY A 83 13.73 5.77 -2.67
CA GLY A 83 13.68 7.21 -2.49
C GLY A 83 12.88 7.67 -1.27
N VAL A 84 12.65 6.79 -0.29
CA VAL A 84 12.07 7.18 1.00
C VAL A 84 13.16 7.82 1.86
N ASP A 85 12.88 9.02 2.39
CA ASP A 85 13.72 9.65 3.39
C ASP A 85 13.52 8.93 4.74
N LEU A 86 14.49 8.11 5.11
CA LEU A 86 14.44 7.33 6.35
C LEU A 86 14.62 8.20 7.61
N ASP A 87 15.33 9.32 7.51
CA ASP A 87 15.54 10.23 8.64
C ASP A 87 14.22 10.95 9.01
N ALA A 88 13.35 11.14 8.01
CA ALA A 88 12.02 11.72 8.17
C ALA A 88 10.90 10.71 8.42
N LEU A 89 11.18 9.40 8.55
CA LEU A 89 10.18 8.34 8.74
C LEU A 89 10.17 7.76 10.17
N PRO A 90 9.40 8.33 11.10
CA PRO A 90 9.13 7.71 12.39
C PRO A 90 8.57 6.29 12.28
N VAL A 91 9.21 5.35 12.98
CA VAL A 91 8.74 3.97 13.13
C VAL A 91 8.40 3.68 14.59
N VAL A 92 7.13 3.43 14.87
CA VAL A 92 6.60 3.10 16.19
C VAL A 92 6.38 1.59 16.30
N TRP A 93 7.14 0.95 17.17
CA TRP A 93 6.96 -0.47 17.50
C TRP A 93 5.99 -0.61 18.66
N ALA A 94 4.85 -1.23 18.41
CA ALA A 94 3.87 -1.53 19.44
C ALA A 94 3.98 -3.01 19.86
N PRO A 95 3.92 -3.32 21.16
CA PRO A 95 4.06 -4.69 21.66
C PRO A 95 2.85 -5.57 21.31
N ASP A 96 1.70 -4.98 20.97
CA ASP A 96 0.50 -5.69 20.55
C ASP A 96 -0.40 -4.83 19.66
N LEU A 97 -1.37 -5.48 19.00
CA LEU A 97 -2.35 -4.82 18.12
C LEU A 97 -3.16 -3.73 18.84
N LYS A 98 -3.50 -3.95 20.11
CA LYS A 98 -4.30 -3.00 20.88
C LYS A 98 -3.54 -1.69 21.09
N THR A 99 -2.24 -1.78 21.35
CA THR A 99 -1.33 -0.65 21.54
C THR A 99 -1.05 0.03 20.21
N ALA A 100 -0.88 -0.73 19.13
CA ALA A 100 -0.71 -0.18 17.78
C ALA A 100 -1.94 0.64 17.34
N VAL A 101 -3.15 0.11 17.53
CA VAL A 101 -4.41 0.82 17.22
C VAL A 101 -4.56 2.08 18.10
N ARG A 102 -4.15 2.03 19.37
CA ARG A 102 -4.16 3.23 20.23
C ARG A 102 -3.17 4.28 19.76
N ALA A 103 -1.95 3.88 19.39
CA ALA A 103 -0.95 4.78 18.82
C ALA A 103 -1.49 5.44 17.54
N ALA A 104 -2.12 4.66 16.66
CA ALA A 104 -2.78 5.15 15.46
C ALA A 104 -3.89 6.17 15.77
N GLU A 105 -4.72 5.93 16.78
CA GLU A 105 -5.72 6.92 17.23
C GLU A 105 -5.08 8.21 17.75
N HIS A 106 -3.97 8.13 18.49
CA HIS A 106 -3.25 9.31 18.98
C HIS A 106 -2.65 10.13 17.84
N VAL A 107 -1.98 9.46 16.90
CA VAL A 107 -1.42 10.05 15.69
C VAL A 107 -2.51 10.76 14.89
N LEU A 108 -3.61 10.07 14.59
CA LEU A 108 -4.72 10.64 13.83
C LEU A 108 -5.33 11.88 14.50
N ARG A 109 -5.50 11.86 15.83
CA ARG A 109 -6.03 13.01 16.58
C ARG A 109 -5.09 14.21 16.61
N SER A 110 -3.79 13.99 16.45
CA SER A 110 -2.82 15.09 16.40
C SER A 110 -2.92 15.90 15.12
N ASN A 111 -3.48 15.32 14.04
CA ASN A 111 -3.55 15.93 12.71
C ASN A 111 -2.17 16.38 12.19
N ALA A 112 -1.08 15.78 12.68
CA ALA A 112 0.29 16.17 12.33
C ALA A 112 0.89 15.33 11.19
N PHE A 113 0.18 14.32 10.70
CA PHE A 113 0.66 13.35 9.71
C PHE A 113 -0.32 13.26 8.55
N GLY A 114 0.16 13.38 7.32
CA GLY A 114 -0.65 13.18 6.11
C GLY A 114 -0.82 11.70 5.75
N LEU A 115 0.08 10.83 6.20
CA LEU A 115 0.05 9.39 5.97
C LEU A 115 0.36 8.59 7.24
N VAL A 116 -0.49 7.60 7.52
CA VAL A 116 -0.31 6.65 8.61
C VAL A 116 -0.33 5.24 8.04
N VAL A 117 0.75 4.50 8.24
CA VAL A 117 0.83 3.06 7.94
C VAL A 117 0.68 2.28 9.23
N LEU A 118 -0.26 1.35 9.27
CA LEU A 118 -0.46 0.41 10.37
C LEU A 118 -0.22 -1.02 9.87
N ASP A 119 0.94 -1.56 10.22
CA ASP A 119 1.38 -2.90 9.86
C ASP A 119 0.86 -3.94 10.86
N LEU A 120 0.10 -4.90 10.34
CA LEU A 120 -0.67 -5.85 11.14
C LEU A 120 -0.05 -7.25 11.08
N HIS A 121 -0.01 -7.90 12.24
CA HIS A 121 0.32 -9.32 12.30
C HIS A 121 -0.71 -10.16 11.51
N PRO A 122 -0.34 -11.36 11.04
CA PRO A 122 -1.28 -12.28 10.42
C PRO A 122 -2.51 -12.49 11.30
N HIS A 123 -3.70 -12.51 10.69
CA HIS A 123 -4.98 -12.70 11.38
C HIS A 123 -5.35 -11.62 12.40
N ALA A 124 -4.80 -10.40 12.31
CA ALA A 124 -5.24 -9.27 13.12
C ALA A 124 -6.75 -9.01 12.96
N ILE A 125 -7.45 -8.90 14.10
CA ILE A 125 -8.87 -8.59 14.16
C ILE A 125 -9.03 -7.27 14.91
N ILE A 126 -9.57 -6.27 14.23
CA ILE A 126 -9.88 -4.97 14.80
C ILE A 126 -11.40 -4.86 14.94
N ASP A 127 -11.84 -4.47 16.14
CA ASP A 127 -13.24 -4.18 16.42
C ASP A 127 -13.81 -3.13 15.44
N GLN A 128 -15.04 -3.35 14.97
CA GLN A 128 -15.68 -2.48 13.98
C GLN A 128 -15.93 -1.06 14.52
N GLY A 129 -16.21 -0.91 15.82
CA GLY A 129 -16.34 0.41 16.46
C GLY A 129 -15.02 1.19 16.41
N ARG A 130 -13.89 0.52 16.67
CA ARG A 130 -12.55 1.13 16.52
C ARG A 130 -12.22 1.46 15.08
N LEU A 131 -12.47 0.55 14.14
CA LEU A 131 -12.27 0.82 12.71
C LEU A 131 -13.11 2.00 12.22
N GLY A 132 -14.37 2.09 12.64
CA GLY A 132 -15.25 3.23 12.31
C GLY A 132 -14.73 4.55 12.86
N LYS A 133 -14.16 4.53 14.06
CA LYS A 133 -13.52 5.71 14.66
C LYS A 133 -12.26 6.13 13.92
N LEU A 134 -11.39 5.19 13.55
CA LEU A 134 -10.22 5.45 12.71
C LEU A 134 -10.62 6.01 11.35
N ALA A 135 -11.64 5.43 10.70
CA ALA A 135 -12.18 5.93 9.44
C ALA A 135 -12.67 7.38 9.56
N ARG A 136 -13.42 7.69 10.63
CA ARG A 136 -13.90 9.05 10.89
C ARG A 136 -12.76 10.04 11.10
N PHE A 137 -11.70 9.66 11.82
CA PHE A 137 -10.56 10.55 11.99
C PHE A 137 -9.78 10.73 10.69
N ALA A 138 -9.53 9.66 9.94
CA ALA A 138 -8.86 9.75 8.64
C ALA A 138 -9.61 10.72 7.72
N ASP A 139 -10.94 10.59 7.61
CA ASP A 139 -11.79 11.48 6.81
C ASP A 139 -11.76 12.94 7.33
N LEU A 140 -12.02 13.14 8.62
CA LEU A 140 -12.06 14.47 9.25
C LEU A 140 -10.73 15.23 9.12
N HIS A 141 -9.63 14.53 9.34
CA HIS A 141 -8.29 15.08 9.34
C HIS A 141 -7.61 15.01 7.98
N ARG A 142 -8.31 14.51 6.95
CA ARG A 142 -7.78 14.34 5.60
C ARG A 142 -6.41 13.63 5.65
N VAL A 143 -6.38 12.46 6.30
CA VAL A 143 -5.20 11.61 6.41
C VAL A 143 -5.39 10.36 5.54
N ALA A 144 -4.35 9.96 4.82
CA ALA A 144 -4.31 8.64 4.19
C ALA A 144 -3.95 7.59 5.25
N PHE A 145 -4.84 6.63 5.50
CA PHE A 145 -4.60 5.59 6.50
C PHE A 145 -4.51 4.22 5.83
N LEU A 146 -3.31 3.64 5.83
CA LEU A 146 -3.03 2.36 5.20
C LEU A 146 -2.88 1.27 6.25
N PHE A 147 -3.62 0.18 6.09
CA PHE A 147 -3.35 -1.08 6.78
C PHE A 147 -2.53 -1.97 5.86
N ILE A 148 -1.48 -2.58 6.38
CA ILE A 148 -0.81 -3.72 5.74
C ILE A 148 -1.35 -4.98 6.39
N ALA A 149 -1.84 -5.93 5.60
CA ALA A 149 -2.38 -7.18 6.09
C ALA A 149 -1.86 -8.37 5.27
N GLN A 150 -1.62 -9.51 5.92
CA GLN A 150 -1.24 -10.73 5.22
C GLN A 150 -2.47 -11.59 4.91
N GLN A 151 -2.68 -11.91 3.63
CA GLN A 151 -3.79 -12.75 3.16
C GLN A 151 -3.40 -13.53 1.92
N GLU A 152 -3.66 -14.84 1.91
CA GLU A 152 -3.31 -15.70 0.77
C GLU A 152 -4.16 -15.45 -0.49
N LYS A 153 -5.40 -14.95 -0.32
CA LYS A 153 -6.35 -14.78 -1.41
C LYS A 153 -7.03 -13.42 -1.35
N ALA A 154 -7.29 -12.84 -2.52
CA ALA A 154 -8.00 -11.58 -2.71
C ALA A 154 -9.43 -11.54 -2.17
N VAL A 155 -10.00 -12.65 -1.69
CA VAL A 155 -11.37 -12.70 -1.11
C VAL A 155 -11.36 -12.75 0.42
N SER A 156 -10.19 -12.86 1.05
CA SER A 156 -10.04 -13.21 2.47
C SER A 156 -9.94 -12.01 3.43
N PHE A 157 -10.44 -10.84 3.03
CA PHE A 157 -10.22 -9.58 3.75
C PHE A 157 -10.70 -9.56 5.20
N SER A 158 -9.79 -9.32 6.15
CA SER A 158 -10.05 -9.45 7.58
C SER A 158 -10.65 -8.20 8.24
N LEU A 159 -10.50 -7.02 7.64
CA LEU A 159 -10.88 -5.74 8.29
C LEU A 159 -12.33 -5.28 8.05
N GLY A 160 -13.17 -6.08 7.41
CA GLY A 160 -14.62 -5.81 7.28
C GLY A 160 -15.02 -4.64 6.35
N SER A 161 -16.31 -4.28 6.36
CA SER A 161 -16.91 -3.42 5.32
C SER A 161 -16.57 -1.93 5.44
N ILE A 162 -16.04 -1.48 6.58
CA ILE A 162 -15.68 -0.08 6.83
C ILE A 162 -14.55 0.38 5.89
N ILE A 163 -13.57 -0.50 5.62
CA ILE A 163 -12.48 -0.26 4.68
C ILE A 163 -13.02 0.31 3.37
N SER A 164 -12.53 1.46 2.93
CA SER A 164 -13.06 2.17 1.77
C SER A 164 -12.40 1.77 0.46
N LEU A 165 -11.17 1.27 0.55
CA LEU A 165 -10.34 0.83 -0.57
C LEU A 165 -9.59 -0.43 -0.16
N ARG A 166 -9.61 -1.45 -1.01
CA ARG A 166 -8.84 -2.67 -0.80
C ARG A 166 -8.01 -2.98 -2.00
N PHE A 167 -6.76 -3.28 -1.73
CA PHE A 167 -5.85 -3.84 -2.70
C PHE A 167 -5.50 -5.26 -2.35
N HIS A 168 -5.40 -6.08 -3.38
CA HIS A 168 -4.66 -7.33 -3.32
C HIS A 168 -3.40 -7.19 -4.18
N SER A 169 -2.24 -7.46 -3.60
CA SER A 169 -0.98 -7.41 -4.32
C SER A 169 -0.51 -8.78 -4.76
N TYR A 170 0.03 -8.87 -5.97
CA TYR A 170 0.70 -10.07 -6.47
C TYR A 170 1.84 -9.71 -7.42
N ARG A 171 2.68 -10.71 -7.70
CA ARG A 171 3.83 -10.58 -8.58
C ARG A 171 3.66 -11.45 -9.82
N SER A 172 3.96 -10.89 -10.98
CA SER A 172 4.07 -11.61 -12.25
C SER A 172 5.51 -11.53 -12.75
N ALA A 173 6.08 -12.66 -13.18
CA ALA A 173 7.44 -12.71 -13.71
C ALA A 173 7.49 -12.10 -15.12
N LEU A 174 8.45 -11.19 -15.37
CA LEU A 174 8.66 -10.57 -16.68
C LEU A 174 9.95 -11.02 -17.39
N GLY A 175 10.82 -11.79 -16.72
CA GLY A 175 12.10 -12.26 -17.24
C GLY A 175 13.11 -12.51 -16.11
N GLU A 176 14.38 -12.72 -16.45
CA GLU A 176 15.47 -12.80 -15.46
C GLU A 176 15.58 -11.46 -14.71
N ASN A 177 15.55 -11.50 -13.37
CA ASN A 177 15.62 -10.36 -12.44
C ASN A 177 14.57 -9.24 -12.55
N ALA A 178 13.57 -9.38 -13.43
CA ALA A 178 12.50 -8.39 -13.60
C ALA A 178 11.14 -8.93 -13.18
N PHE A 179 10.48 -8.20 -12.28
CA PHE A 179 9.15 -8.54 -11.79
C PHE A 179 8.17 -7.41 -12.10
N GLN A 180 7.00 -7.76 -12.63
CA GLN A 180 5.85 -6.87 -12.59
C GLN A 180 5.14 -7.09 -11.26
N CYS A 181 5.09 -6.05 -10.46
CA CYS A 181 4.26 -6.05 -9.27
C CYS A 181 2.92 -5.43 -9.65
N VAL A 182 1.83 -6.02 -9.18
CA VAL A 182 0.48 -5.57 -9.47
C VAL A 182 -0.27 -5.33 -8.16
N LEU A 183 -1.05 -4.26 -8.11
CA LEU A 183 -2.10 -4.00 -7.14
C LEU A 183 -3.44 -4.04 -7.85
N GLU A 184 -4.31 -4.95 -7.44
CA GLU A 184 -5.69 -5.02 -7.90
C GLU A 184 -6.61 -4.36 -6.86
N ALA A 185 -7.42 -3.39 -7.27
CA ALA A 185 -8.41 -2.76 -6.42
C ALA A 185 -9.66 -3.64 -6.25
N CYS A 186 -9.61 -4.60 -5.35
CA CYS A 186 -10.72 -5.52 -5.08
C CYS A 186 -11.94 -4.83 -4.44
N LYS A 187 -11.77 -3.62 -3.90
CA LYS A 187 -12.86 -2.78 -3.38
C LYS A 187 -12.52 -1.32 -3.57
N ASP A 188 -13.42 -0.53 -4.15
CA ASP A 188 -13.31 0.93 -4.14
C ASP A 188 -14.70 1.57 -3.97
N LYS A 189 -14.91 2.28 -2.86
CA LYS A 189 -16.16 3.01 -2.58
C LYS A 189 -16.31 4.33 -3.35
N LYS A 190 -15.27 4.83 -4.03
CA LYS A 190 -15.30 6.10 -4.79
C LYS A 190 -15.46 5.88 -6.29
N THR A 191 -14.67 5.00 -6.90
CA THR A 191 -14.54 4.89 -8.38
C THR A 191 -14.98 3.53 -8.96
N ALA A 192 -15.47 2.62 -8.13
CA ALA A 192 -15.76 1.20 -8.42
C ALA A 192 -14.50 0.30 -8.46
N PRO A 193 -14.60 -0.97 -8.02
CA PRO A 193 -13.48 -1.92 -7.98
C PRO A 193 -13.12 -2.48 -9.37
N GLY A 194 -12.01 -3.23 -9.43
CA GLY A 194 -11.58 -3.99 -10.61
C GLY A 194 -10.54 -3.30 -11.48
N TRP A 195 -10.04 -2.14 -11.05
CA TRP A 195 -8.89 -1.49 -11.68
C TRP A 195 -7.58 -2.01 -11.10
N GLU A 196 -6.50 -1.89 -11.87
CA GLU A 196 -5.18 -2.37 -11.49
C GLU A 196 -4.14 -1.26 -11.63
N PHE A 197 -3.21 -1.21 -10.69
CA PHE A 197 -1.96 -0.46 -10.80
C PHE A 197 -0.81 -1.46 -10.93
N SER A 198 0.16 -1.20 -11.80
CA SER A 198 1.32 -2.08 -11.91
C SER A 198 2.61 -1.30 -12.10
N GLU A 199 3.66 -1.76 -11.45
CA GLU A 199 4.99 -1.16 -11.54
C GLU A 199 6.06 -2.25 -11.67
N ARG A 200 7.15 -1.90 -12.34
CA ARG A 200 8.27 -2.81 -12.55
C ARG A 200 9.27 -2.62 -11.45
N PHE A 201 9.62 -3.71 -10.79
CA PHE A 201 10.67 -3.76 -9.79
C PHE A 201 11.75 -4.75 -10.20
N TYR A 202 12.97 -4.50 -9.74
CA TYR A 202 14.12 -5.35 -9.97
C TYR A 202 14.50 -6.04 -8.67
N GLY A 203 14.85 -7.32 -8.77
CA GLY A 203 15.47 -8.02 -7.65
C GLY A 203 16.84 -7.43 -7.33
N PRO A 204 17.36 -7.60 -6.10
CA PRO A 204 18.73 -7.23 -5.79
C PRO A 204 19.70 -8.02 -6.68
N ASP A 205 20.80 -7.38 -7.09
CA ASP A 205 21.83 -8.05 -7.88
C ASP A 205 22.34 -9.31 -7.14
N GLY A 206 22.32 -10.46 -7.82
CA GLY A 206 22.85 -11.72 -7.31
C GLY A 206 21.87 -12.61 -6.52
N LEU A 207 20.59 -12.24 -6.42
CA LEU A 207 19.53 -13.09 -5.85
C LEU A 207 18.56 -13.54 -6.96
N CYS A 208 18.86 -14.67 -7.61
CA CYS A 208 17.99 -15.36 -8.57
C CYS A 208 17.67 -16.80 -8.16
#